data_AF-A0A9J6A7P5-F1
#
_entry.id   AF-A0A9J6A7P5-F1
#
_cell.length_a   1.000
_cell.length_b   1.000
_cell.length_c   1.000
_cell.angle_alpha   90.00
_cell.angle_beta   90.00
_cell.angle_gamma   90.00
#
_symmetry.space_group_name_H-M   'P 1'
#
loop_
_entity.id
_entity.type
_entity.pdbx_description
1 polymer ?
#
loop_
_entity_poly.entity_id
_entity_poly.type
_entity_poly.pdbx_seq_one_letter_code
_entity_poly.pdbx_strand_id
1 'polypeptide(L)'
;MAYAISKGSALKAPKVPNGEPYVLDKSLLGTNYDIYIHSYLNYGQLAARTEIFKASGNSSSSPCILGGYNGYYTYNGVDYKASSPKQGSSLKKCRTLAKKALKIKAPCKHKKCTFGGIWMEEVDKDSKISMLVGIIDPKKPSGRAKPIQYLYAATLLATPK
;
A
#
# COMPACT_ATOMS: atom_id res chain seq x y z
N MET A 1 7.10 6.05 2.67
CA MET A 1 8.29 5.22 2.40
C MET A 1 9.50 6.11 2.54
N ALA A 2 10.54 5.66 3.26
CA ALA A 2 11.77 6.42 3.41
C ALA A 2 12.98 5.48 3.44
N TYR A 3 14.05 5.83 2.73
CA TYR A 3 15.32 5.11 2.73
C TYR A 3 16.46 5.99 2.21
N ALA A 4 17.69 5.71 2.66
CA ALA A 4 18.86 6.43 2.18
C ALA A 4 19.23 6.02 0.74
N ILE A 5 19.53 7.01 -0.09
CA ILE A 5 19.95 6.87 -1.49
C ILE A 5 21.38 7.39 -1.69
N SER A 6 21.97 7.13 -2.85
CA SER A 6 23.28 7.69 -3.19
C SER A 6 23.16 9.18 -3.53
N LYS A 7 24.22 9.95 -3.29
CA LYS A 7 24.31 11.35 -3.74
C LYS A 7 24.09 11.52 -5.24
N GLY A 8 24.56 10.56 -6.04
CA GLY A 8 24.34 10.55 -7.48
C GLY A 8 22.87 10.36 -7.87
N SER A 9 22.12 9.55 -7.11
CA SER A 9 20.67 9.37 -7.26
C SER A 9 19.90 10.61 -6.82
N ALA A 10 20.31 11.20 -5.69
CA ALA A 10 19.72 12.42 -5.14
C ALA A 10 19.78 13.60 -6.12
N LEU A 11 20.94 13.81 -6.75
CA LEU A 11 21.12 14.86 -7.78
C LEU A 11 20.26 14.66 -9.03
N LYS A 12 19.84 13.41 -9.31
CA LYS A 12 18.98 13.05 -10.45
C LYS A 12 17.49 13.00 -10.07
N ALA A 13 17.15 13.25 -8.81
CA ALA A 13 15.78 13.20 -8.35
C ALA A 13 14.92 14.25 -9.08
N PRO A 14 13.70 13.89 -9.52
CA PRO A 14 12.80 14.84 -10.14
C PRO A 14 12.45 16.00 -9.21
N LYS A 15 12.41 17.22 -9.75
CA LYS A 15 11.90 18.39 -9.03
C LYS A 15 10.36 18.35 -9.04
N VAL A 16 9.74 18.63 -7.90
CA VAL A 16 8.29 18.68 -7.74
C VAL A 16 7.90 20.15 -7.55
N PRO A 17 7.28 20.83 -8.54
CA PRO A 17 7.03 22.27 -8.46
C PRO A 17 6.06 22.68 -7.35
N ASN A 18 5.04 21.86 -7.10
CA ASN A 18 3.92 22.15 -6.17
C ASN A 18 3.70 21.01 -5.17
N GLY A 19 4.76 20.48 -4.57
CA GLY A 19 4.65 19.36 -3.63
C GLY A 19 5.91 19.15 -2.81
N GLU A 20 5.88 18.15 -1.92
CA GLU A 20 7.06 17.81 -1.12
C GLU A 20 8.18 17.23 -2.01
N PRO A 21 9.44 17.62 -1.76
CA PRO A 21 10.57 17.07 -2.48
C PRO A 21 10.71 15.57 -2.19
N TYR A 22 11.19 14.82 -3.18
CA TYR A 22 11.45 13.40 -3.01
C TYR A 22 12.70 13.09 -2.19
N VAL A 23 13.58 14.07 -1.99
CA VAL A 23 14.85 13.90 -1.29
C VAL A 23 14.92 14.89 -0.15
N LEU A 24 15.26 14.38 1.02
CA LEU A 24 15.50 15.13 2.23
C LEU A 24 16.95 14.93 2.68
N ASP A 25 17.68 16.03 2.79
CA ASP A 25 19.06 16.01 3.25
C ASP A 25 19.08 16.10 4.79
N LYS A 26 19.69 15.12 5.46
CA LYS A 26 19.80 15.09 6.93
C LYS A 26 21.17 14.63 7.39
N SER A 27 21.70 15.33 8.40
CA SER A 27 22.91 14.90 9.11
C SER A 27 22.52 14.13 10.37
N LEU A 28 23.04 12.92 10.50
CA LEU A 28 22.84 12.06 11.67
C LEU A 28 24.21 11.60 12.15
N LEU A 29 24.56 11.93 13.41
CA LEU A 29 25.84 11.58 14.04
C LEU A 29 27.06 11.96 13.18
N GLY A 30 27.04 13.15 12.57
CA GLY A 30 28.12 13.66 11.72
C GLY A 30 28.17 13.07 10.31
N THR A 31 27.26 12.15 9.96
CA THR A 31 27.13 11.62 8.59
C THR A 31 25.95 12.27 7.88
N ASN A 32 26.18 12.81 6.68
CA ASN A 32 25.12 13.36 5.85
C ASN A 32 24.47 12.25 5.01
N TYR A 33 23.15 12.23 5.01
CA TYR A 33 22.31 11.28 4.27
C TYR A 33 21.37 12.05 3.34
N ASP A 34 21.34 11.61 2.10
CA ASP A 34 20.27 11.94 1.16
C ASP A 34 19.18 10.87 1.32
N ILE A 35 18.02 11.25 1.83
CA ILE A 35 16.94 10.33 2.16
C ILE A 35 15.84 10.47 1.12
N TYR A 36 15.61 9.44 0.31
CA TYR A 36 14.38 9.35 -0.47
C TYR A 36 13.20 9.29 0.51
N ILE A 37 12.20 10.15 0.32
CA ILE A 37 10.99 10.19 1.12
C ILE A 37 9.77 10.42 0.23
N HIS A 38 8.72 9.65 0.49
CA HIS A 38 7.41 9.92 -0.08
C HIS A 38 6.29 9.43 0.84
N SER A 39 5.27 10.27 1.03
CA SER A 39 4.05 9.94 1.76
C SER A 39 2.89 9.70 0.79
N TYR A 40 2.33 8.49 0.82
CA TYR A 40 1.21 8.10 -0.04
C TYR A 40 -0.11 8.35 0.69
N LEU A 41 -0.64 9.58 0.60
CA LEU A 41 -1.93 9.92 1.19
C LEU A 41 -3.03 8.99 0.64
N ASN A 42 -3.95 8.56 1.51
CA ASN A 42 -5.01 7.56 1.26
C ASN A 42 -4.56 6.10 1.11
N TYR A 43 -3.27 5.78 1.26
CA TYR A 43 -2.75 4.40 1.14
C TYR A 43 -2.30 3.78 2.47
N GLY A 44 -2.60 4.42 3.61
CA GLY A 44 -2.46 3.80 4.94
C GLY A 44 -3.46 2.65 5.14
N GLN A 45 -3.23 1.78 6.14
CA GLN A 45 -4.00 0.53 6.32
C GLN A 45 -5.54 0.72 6.35
N LEU A 46 -6.01 1.80 6.97
CA LEU A 46 -7.44 2.14 7.06
C LEU A 46 -7.94 2.88 5.80
N ALA A 47 -7.20 3.88 5.33
CA ALA A 47 -7.58 4.68 4.16
C ALA A 47 -7.56 3.84 2.87
N ALA A 48 -6.63 2.90 2.72
CA ALA A 48 -6.55 2.04 1.54
C ALA A 48 -7.82 1.22 1.33
N ARG A 49 -8.57 0.90 2.40
CA ARG A 49 -9.87 0.23 2.29
C ARG A 49 -10.88 1.08 1.53
N THR A 50 -10.90 2.40 1.77
CA THR A 50 -11.80 3.31 1.04
C THR A 50 -11.44 3.39 -0.44
N GLU A 51 -10.15 3.41 -0.76
CA GLU A 51 -9.69 3.43 -2.16
C GLU A 51 -10.07 2.13 -2.91
N ILE A 52 -10.10 0.99 -2.22
CA ILE A 52 -10.60 -0.28 -2.79
C ILE A 52 -12.10 -0.20 -3.07
N PHE A 53 -12.91 0.37 -2.17
CA PHE A 53 -14.34 0.57 -2.40
C PHE A 53 -14.62 1.57 -3.53
N LYS A 54 -13.88 2.68 -3.59
CA LYS A 54 -13.98 3.63 -4.72
C LYS A 54 -13.60 2.94 -6.04
N ALA A 55 -12.59 2.07 -6.03
CA ALA A 55 -12.18 1.33 -7.22
C ALA A 55 -13.25 0.35 -7.75
N SER A 56 -14.17 -0.12 -6.89
CA SER A 56 -15.33 -0.92 -7.30
C SER A 56 -16.51 -0.09 -7.83
N GLY A 57 -16.34 1.25 -7.95
CA GLY A 57 -17.39 2.15 -8.41
C GLY A 57 -18.53 2.31 -7.40
N ASN A 58 -18.23 2.18 -6.11
CA ASN A 58 -19.23 2.21 -5.03
C ASN A 58 -20.34 1.14 -5.20
N SER A 59 -19.98 -0.01 -5.79
CA SER A 59 -20.85 -1.17 -5.88
C SER A 59 -21.44 -1.54 -4.52
N SER A 60 -22.70 -1.99 -4.51
CA SER A 60 -23.42 -2.43 -3.32
C SER A 60 -22.80 -3.65 -2.64
N SER A 61 -21.93 -4.38 -3.35
CA SER A 61 -21.12 -5.47 -2.82
C SER A 61 -19.67 -5.40 -3.30
N SER A 62 -18.74 -5.88 -2.47
CA SER A 62 -17.32 -5.89 -2.76
C SER A 62 -16.73 -7.30 -2.55
N PRO A 63 -16.00 -7.85 -3.54
CA PRO A 63 -15.36 -9.17 -3.43
C PRO A 63 -14.21 -9.21 -2.42
N CYS A 64 -13.86 -8.07 -1.81
CA CYS A 64 -12.91 -7.97 -0.70
C CYS A 64 -13.55 -8.18 0.68
N ILE A 65 -14.88 -8.27 0.75
CA ILE A 65 -15.62 -8.48 2.00
C ILE A 65 -15.93 -9.96 2.18
N LEU A 66 -15.68 -10.48 3.38
CA LEU A 66 -15.93 -11.88 3.73
C LEU A 66 -17.42 -12.23 3.65
N GLY A 67 -17.72 -13.46 3.21
CA GLY A 67 -19.09 -13.95 3.05
C GLY A 67 -19.93 -13.79 4.31
N GLY A 68 -21.18 -13.35 4.14
CA GLY A 68 -22.13 -13.15 5.24
C GLY A 68 -22.06 -11.77 5.91
N TYR A 69 -21.03 -10.97 5.62
CA TYR A 69 -20.97 -9.60 6.14
C TYR A 69 -21.80 -8.64 5.28
N ASN A 70 -22.68 -7.88 5.94
CA ASN A 70 -23.49 -6.83 5.33
C ASN A 70 -23.55 -5.62 6.28
N GLY A 71 -22.70 -4.63 6.04
CA GLY A 71 -22.64 -3.44 6.87
C GLY A 71 -22.01 -2.25 6.14
N TYR A 72 -21.40 -1.37 6.91
CA TYR A 72 -20.73 -0.17 6.44
C TYR A 72 -19.35 -0.05 7.08
N TYR A 73 -18.43 0.55 6.33
CA TYR A 73 -17.13 0.97 6.81
C TYR A 73 -17.11 2.50 6.82
N THR A 74 -17.10 3.10 8.00
CA THR A 74 -17.02 4.55 8.16
C THR A 74 -15.56 4.97 8.26
N TYR A 75 -15.15 5.91 7.42
CA TYR A 75 -13.81 6.48 7.48
C TYR A 75 -13.87 7.97 7.15
N ASN A 76 -13.29 8.79 8.03
CA ASN A 76 -13.29 10.25 7.91
C ASN A 76 -14.71 10.84 7.71
N GLY A 77 -15.68 10.34 8.49
CA GLY A 77 -17.09 10.78 8.42
C GLY A 77 -17.87 10.31 7.18
N VAL A 78 -17.27 9.49 6.31
CA VAL A 78 -17.94 8.96 5.11
C VAL A 78 -18.21 7.47 5.26
N ASP A 79 -19.45 7.07 4.99
CA ASP A 79 -19.90 5.69 5.02
C ASP A 79 -19.71 4.99 3.67
N TYR A 80 -18.96 3.90 3.67
CA TYR A 80 -18.76 3.04 2.50
C TYR A 80 -19.50 1.74 2.71
N LYS A 81 -20.37 1.35 1.76
CA LYS A 81 -21.06 0.05 1.83
C LYS A 81 -20.04 -1.08 1.81
N ALA A 82 -20.02 -1.88 2.87
CA ALA A 82 -19.13 -3.02 3.02
C ALA A 82 -19.99 -4.27 3.09
N SER A 83 -20.24 -4.91 1.96
CA SER A 83 -21.10 -6.10 1.90
C SER A 83 -20.54 -7.14 0.95
N SER A 84 -20.66 -8.41 1.32
CA SER A 84 -20.18 -9.51 0.49
C SER A 84 -21.11 -9.79 -0.69
N PRO A 85 -20.58 -10.17 -1.87
CA PRO A 85 -21.36 -10.81 -2.91
C PRO A 85 -22.02 -12.11 -2.39
N LYS A 86 -23.07 -12.59 -3.07
CA LYS A 86 -23.74 -13.85 -2.71
C LYS A 86 -22.76 -15.05 -2.68
N GLN A 87 -21.77 -15.04 -3.57
CA GLN A 87 -20.72 -16.08 -3.64
C GLN A 87 -19.57 -15.86 -2.64
N GLY A 88 -19.68 -14.87 -1.74
CA GLY A 88 -18.64 -14.51 -0.79
C GLY A 88 -17.47 -13.72 -1.40
N SER A 89 -16.37 -13.67 -0.64
CA SER A 89 -15.13 -13.02 -1.05
C SER A 89 -14.44 -13.75 -2.21
N SER A 90 -13.62 -13.02 -2.98
CA SER A 90 -12.80 -13.61 -4.04
C SER A 90 -11.44 -12.94 -4.08
N LEU A 91 -10.38 -13.68 -3.74
CA LEU A 91 -9.00 -13.18 -3.76
C LEU A 91 -8.63 -12.59 -5.12
N LYS A 92 -8.96 -13.29 -6.21
CA LYS A 92 -8.66 -12.84 -7.59
C LYS A 92 -9.32 -11.50 -7.88
N LYS A 93 -10.62 -11.36 -7.63
CA LYS A 93 -11.37 -10.12 -7.89
C LYS A 93 -10.93 -9.00 -6.95
N CYS A 94 -10.74 -9.29 -5.67
CA CYS A 94 -10.26 -8.32 -4.69
C CYS A 94 -8.86 -7.80 -5.04
N ARG A 95 -7.94 -8.69 -5.46
CA ARG A 95 -6.60 -8.30 -5.90
C ARG A 95 -6.65 -7.38 -7.12
N THR A 96 -7.58 -7.59 -8.05
CA THR A 96 -7.81 -6.68 -9.18
C THR A 96 -8.26 -5.29 -8.71
N LEU A 97 -9.18 -5.22 -7.75
CA LEU A 97 -9.59 -3.94 -7.16
C LEU A 97 -8.45 -3.25 -6.41
N ALA A 98 -7.66 -3.98 -5.63
CA ALA A 98 -6.48 -3.44 -4.96
C ALA A 98 -5.45 -2.86 -5.95
N LYS A 99 -5.18 -3.57 -7.06
CA LYS A 99 -4.32 -3.06 -8.14
C LYS A 99 -4.89 -1.80 -8.80
N LYS A 100 -6.21 -1.74 -9.01
CA LYS A 100 -6.90 -0.58 -9.56
C LYS A 100 -6.82 0.61 -8.59
N ALA A 101 -7.06 0.40 -7.30
CA ALA A 101 -6.96 1.40 -6.24
C ALA A 101 -5.54 1.97 -6.12
N LEU A 102 -4.52 1.12 -6.26
CA LEU A 102 -3.12 1.55 -6.33
C LEU A 102 -2.81 2.37 -7.60
N LYS A 103 -3.63 2.32 -8.65
CA LYS A 103 -3.35 3.00 -9.93
C LYS A 103 -2.00 2.57 -10.51
N ILE A 104 -1.71 1.26 -10.50
CA ILE A 104 -0.45 0.70 -11.03
C ILE A 104 -0.25 0.93 -12.55
N LYS A 105 -1.31 1.32 -13.27
CA LYS A 105 -1.29 1.65 -14.70
C LYS A 105 -1.18 3.16 -14.95
N ALA A 106 -1.02 3.98 -13.92
CA ALA A 106 -0.85 5.43 -14.10
C ALA A 106 0.44 5.70 -14.91
N PRO A 107 0.44 6.69 -15.83
CA PRO A 107 1.63 7.06 -16.59
C PRO A 107 2.80 7.41 -15.68
N CYS A 108 3.98 6.87 -15.97
CA CYS A 108 5.23 7.21 -15.29
C CYS A 108 6.02 8.19 -16.15
N LYS A 109 6.25 9.40 -15.63
CA LYS A 109 7.05 10.44 -16.32
C LYS A 109 8.55 10.34 -16.01
N HIS A 110 8.96 9.30 -15.29
CA HIS A 110 10.31 9.10 -14.80
C HIS A 110 10.85 7.74 -15.24
N LYS A 111 12.14 7.48 -15.04
CA LYS A 111 12.75 6.20 -15.43
C LYS A 111 12.04 5.00 -14.79
N LYS A 112 11.67 5.13 -13.51
CA LYS A 112 10.93 4.13 -12.73
C LYS A 112 9.96 4.83 -11.79
N CYS A 113 8.80 4.20 -11.59
CA CYS A 113 7.78 4.66 -10.65
C CYS A 113 7.22 3.47 -9.86
N THR A 114 6.69 3.75 -8.68
CA THR A 114 5.87 2.78 -7.93
C THR A 114 4.47 2.68 -8.55
N PHE A 115 3.49 3.34 -7.93
CA PHE A 115 2.10 3.35 -8.34
C PHE A 115 1.61 4.80 -8.32
N GLY A 116 0.57 5.12 -9.09
CA GLY A 116 0.13 6.51 -9.24
C GLY A 116 1.13 7.43 -9.96
N GLY A 117 2.12 6.88 -10.67
CA GLY A 117 3.13 7.65 -11.40
C GLY A 117 4.20 8.30 -10.50
N ILE A 118 4.28 7.89 -9.24
CA ILE A 118 5.23 8.43 -8.26
C ILE A 118 6.63 7.86 -8.51
N TRP A 119 7.62 8.75 -8.65
CA TRP A 119 9.01 8.35 -8.87
C TRP A 119 9.53 7.46 -7.74
N MET A 120 10.42 6.53 -8.07
CA MET A 120 11.19 5.80 -7.06
C MET A 120 12.63 5.62 -7.52
N GLU A 121 13.51 5.56 -6.53
CA GLU A 121 14.86 5.03 -6.71
C GLU A 121 14.86 3.55 -6.33
N GLU A 122 15.52 2.71 -7.12
CA GLU A 122 15.69 1.31 -6.74
C GLU A 122 16.81 1.16 -5.73
N VAL A 123 16.53 0.43 -4.66
CA VAL A 123 17.52 0.02 -3.66
C VAL A 123 17.32 -1.45 -3.33
N ASP A 124 18.39 -2.23 -3.39
CA ASP A 124 18.40 -3.62 -2.91
C ASP A 124 18.61 -3.63 -1.40
N LYS A 125 17.52 -3.44 -0.63
CA LYS A 125 17.58 -3.43 0.84
C LYS A 125 16.37 -4.08 1.49
N ASP A 126 16.61 -4.72 2.63
CA ASP A 126 15.58 -5.21 3.53
C ASP A 126 14.68 -4.06 4.00
N SER A 127 13.37 -4.22 3.83
CA SER A 127 12.36 -3.24 4.23
C SER A 127 11.63 -3.70 5.49
N LYS A 128 11.42 -2.79 6.45
CA LYS A 128 10.60 -3.04 7.65
C LYS A 128 9.16 -2.56 7.41
N ILE A 129 8.18 -3.42 7.61
CA ILE A 129 6.75 -3.12 7.46
C ILE A 129 6.04 -3.53 8.77
N SER A 130 5.11 -2.70 9.24
CA SER A 130 4.23 -3.02 10.38
C SER A 130 2.89 -3.52 9.85
N MET A 131 2.53 -4.78 10.18
CA MET A 131 1.26 -5.38 9.77
C MET A 131 0.87 -6.53 10.70
N LEU A 132 -0.37 -6.51 11.20
CA LEU A 132 -0.93 -7.54 12.07
C LEU A 132 -1.83 -8.48 11.27
N VAL A 133 -1.27 -9.62 10.83
CA VAL A 133 -2.01 -10.68 10.12
C VAL A 133 -1.68 -12.10 10.61
N GLY A 134 -1.17 -12.22 11.84
CA GLY A 134 -0.90 -13.54 12.46
C GLY A 134 0.24 -14.34 11.81
N ILE A 135 1.04 -13.73 10.93
CA ILE A 135 2.23 -14.36 10.31
C ILE A 135 3.43 -14.33 11.27
N ILE A 136 3.49 -13.31 12.12
CA ILE A 136 4.56 -13.11 13.11
C ILE A 136 4.06 -13.60 14.46
N ASP A 137 4.94 -14.27 15.22
CA ASP A 137 4.67 -14.69 16.60
C ASP A 137 4.17 -13.49 17.43
N PRO A 138 2.95 -13.56 18.01
CA PRO A 138 2.38 -12.44 18.76
C PRO A 138 3.19 -12.10 20.02
N LYS A 139 4.05 -13.01 20.49
CA LYS A 139 4.95 -12.75 21.64
C LYS A 139 6.21 -11.97 21.24
N LYS A 140 6.46 -11.77 19.94
CA LYS A 140 7.63 -11.06 19.44
C LYS A 140 7.24 -9.69 18.88
N PRO A 141 8.02 -8.63 19.17
CA PRO A 141 7.73 -7.28 18.66
C PRO A 141 7.97 -7.15 17.15
N SER A 142 8.70 -8.09 16.54
CA SER A 142 8.93 -8.15 15.10
C SER A 142 9.35 -9.55 14.65
N GLY A 143 9.26 -9.81 13.35
CA GLY A 143 9.77 -11.02 12.73
C GLY A 143 9.93 -10.87 11.21
N ARG A 144 10.56 -11.85 10.57
CA ARG A 144 10.76 -11.85 9.11
C ARG A 144 9.57 -12.50 8.42
N ALA A 145 9.05 -11.84 7.39
CA ALA A 145 8.04 -12.39 6.51
C ALA A 145 8.35 -12.06 5.04
N LYS A 146 8.12 -13.02 4.15
CA LYS A 146 8.18 -12.83 2.71
C LYS A 146 6.82 -12.33 2.20
N PRO A 147 6.78 -11.46 1.17
CA PRO A 147 5.52 -10.98 0.58
C PRO A 147 4.54 -12.10 0.20
N ILE A 148 5.04 -13.27 -0.21
CA ILE A 148 4.21 -14.43 -0.55
C ILE A 148 3.39 -14.97 0.64
N GLN A 149 3.88 -14.84 1.87
CA GLN A 149 3.16 -15.29 3.06
C GLN A 149 1.88 -14.48 3.29
N TYR A 150 1.89 -13.18 2.97
CA TYR A 150 0.69 -12.35 3.00
C TYR A 150 -0.33 -12.77 1.94
N LEU A 151 0.12 -13.22 0.77
CA LEU A 151 -0.76 -13.77 -0.24
C LEU A 151 -1.40 -15.09 0.25
N TYR A 152 -0.62 -15.98 0.86
CA TYR A 152 -1.16 -17.22 1.42
C TYR A 152 -2.18 -16.98 2.53
N ALA A 153 -1.90 -16.07 3.46
CA ALA A 153 -2.86 -15.68 4.48
C ALA A 153 -4.18 -15.14 3.87
N ALA A 154 -4.08 -14.30 2.83
CA ALA A 154 -5.26 -13.79 2.13
C ALA A 154 -6.03 -14.89 1.39
N THR A 155 -5.34 -15.91 0.84
CA THR A 155 -5.99 -17.06 0.20
C THR A 155 -6.81 -17.86 1.21
N LEU A 156 -6.24 -18.18 2.38
CA LEU A 156 -6.92 -18.93 3.43
C LEU A 156 -8.17 -18.22 3.96
N LEU A 157 -8.15 -16.88 4.01
CA LEU A 157 -9.29 -16.08 4.45
C LEU A 157 -10.37 -15.93 3.37
N ALA A 158 -9.99 -15.97 2.09
CA ALA A 158 -10.91 -15.75 0.98
C ALA A 158 -11.64 -17.02 0.52
N THR A 159 -11.21 -18.21 0.97
CA THR A 159 -11.89 -19.48 0.73
C THR A 159 -13.09 -19.62 1.68
N PRO A 160 -14.31 -19.86 1.17
CA PRO A 160 -15.43 -20.24 2.02
C PRO A 160 -15.07 -21.51 2.79
N LYS A 161 -15.38 -21.54 4.10
CA LYS A 161 -15.48 -22.78 4.85
C LYS A 161 -16.84 -23.41 4.60
#